data_AF-A0AAV3FHV6-F1
#
_entry.id   AF-A0AAV3FHV6-F1
#
_cell.length_a   1.000
_cell.length_b   1.000
_cell.length_c   1.000
_cell.angle_alpha   90.00
_cell.angle_beta   90.00
_cell.angle_gamma   90.00
#
_symmetry.space_group_name_H-M   'P 1'
#
loop_
_entity.id
_entity.type
_entity.pdbx_description
1 polymer ?
#
loop_
_entity_poly.entity_id
_entity_poly.type
_entity_poly.pdbx_seq_one_letter_code
_entity_poly.pdbx_strand_id
1 'polypeptide(L)'
;AKKEAADEAQDKLSQGAVAYFGDKGASQAVKVLTDPTVTEYLDAIHNGAKGDATTLDNMIEALKFIQEANQLRAKEGLQPLKVSDTLMAQAMADADYANNNVNHPLQFSASENLAWGYTDPFKGWYDTEKSMYEKDMSDGVLDCKASDGKPVNPCAYGHYTTLVNTDFTLTGFGVSQNGNITGIGGNTHSQLFTENANGIGSDAGRIMDVDAYLADLTAYRDSLTGADAAYQTALSKSKQAAQDASDAAKALAAAQQSAQKAAEEAQQAAQKAKDLQAAADEAQKAYDEAVKANEDKAKALEEAKKDQTAKNEAYSAAQQATKEARSEAATATDAQTAAQTAVDKANTAVAAAQAKIDTADKLAQTAARNKTDAEAAIKQANTDKTKAAADLAAAKTAKAEAEKAKQAALDAKTVSDAKVEFAAKQVKAADEAIADAKAAYAKAKDDLNTATGKLNDAQNTIKRLQNAEENLKKANAKLTEAQSKLDEANKAKDAADKAYEKAKADYDAKLADKQASDKELAAAKQAEAEAQKKAEEEAKKQQEAQKKADQAKKDAEAKKQKAEQAKKQAAGVTNNGLASTGSDTTAIATLAAIMTVAGAGCVLVRVRSAKHADGWHAVED
;
A
#
# COMPACT_ATOMS: atom_id res chain seq x y z
N ALA A 1 35.95 -54.03 -5.91
CA ALA A 1 37.03 -53.34 -6.65
C ALA A 1 38.09 -52.73 -5.72
N LYS A 2 38.11 -51.44 -5.34
CA LYS A 2 39.24 -50.91 -4.54
C LYS A 2 39.32 -51.44 -3.10
N LYS A 3 38.16 -51.57 -2.45
CA LYS A 3 38.05 -52.19 -1.11
C LYS A 3 38.51 -53.64 -1.14
N GLU A 4 37.95 -54.41 -2.07
CA GLU A 4 38.31 -55.80 -2.33
C GLU A 4 39.81 -55.99 -2.60
N ALA A 5 40.41 -55.15 -3.44
CA ALA A 5 41.85 -55.19 -3.70
C ALA A 5 42.70 -54.85 -2.45
N ALA A 6 42.22 -53.95 -1.58
CA ALA A 6 42.89 -53.66 -0.30
C ALA A 6 42.73 -54.80 0.70
N ASP A 7 41.52 -55.38 0.81
CA ASP A 7 41.23 -56.54 1.65
C ASP A 7 42.11 -57.75 1.23
N GLU A 8 42.20 -58.03 -0.07
CA GLU A 8 43.09 -59.06 -0.65
C GLU A 8 44.58 -58.75 -0.41
N ALA A 9 45.01 -57.50 -0.56
CA ALA A 9 46.40 -57.13 -0.32
C ALA A 9 46.80 -57.28 1.15
N GLN A 10 45.89 -56.95 2.07
CA GLN A 10 46.09 -57.12 3.50
C GLN A 10 46.19 -58.60 3.91
N ASP A 11 45.37 -59.45 3.31
CA ASP A 11 45.44 -60.90 3.49
C ASP A 11 46.81 -61.45 3.04
N LYS A 12 47.28 -61.05 1.85
CA LYS A 12 48.61 -61.43 1.33
C LYS A 12 49.76 -60.93 2.20
N LEU A 13 49.69 -59.70 2.72
CA LEU A 13 50.69 -59.19 3.66
C LEU A 13 50.74 -60.02 4.94
N SER A 14 49.59 -60.48 5.45
CA SER A 14 49.50 -61.30 6.66
C SER A 14 50.04 -62.71 6.49
N GLN A 15 50.04 -63.25 5.26
CA GLN A 15 50.61 -64.55 4.92
C GLN A 15 52.12 -64.49 4.63
N GLY A 16 52.68 -63.30 4.44
CA GLY A 16 54.12 -63.09 4.25
C GLY A 16 54.70 -63.85 3.06
N ALA A 17 55.82 -64.53 3.29
CA ALA A 17 56.56 -65.30 2.29
C ALA A 17 55.69 -66.39 1.64
N VAL A 18 54.71 -66.98 2.35
CA VAL A 18 53.78 -67.98 1.78
C VAL A 18 53.00 -67.40 0.60
N ALA A 19 52.42 -66.22 0.77
CA ALA A 19 51.67 -65.57 -0.32
C ALA A 19 52.60 -65.15 -1.47
N TYR A 20 53.79 -64.63 -1.16
CA TYR A 20 54.77 -64.27 -2.18
C TYR A 20 55.19 -65.50 -3.03
N PHE A 21 55.58 -66.60 -2.38
CA PHE A 21 55.93 -67.83 -3.08
C PHE A 21 54.76 -68.41 -3.86
N GLY A 22 53.56 -68.38 -3.30
CA GLY A 22 52.33 -68.80 -3.97
C GLY A 22 52.07 -68.02 -5.27
N ASP A 23 52.12 -66.69 -5.20
CA ASP A 23 51.92 -65.80 -6.36
C ASP A 23 53.02 -65.94 -7.42
N LYS A 24 54.23 -66.34 -7.03
CA LYS A 24 55.35 -66.60 -7.94
C LYS A 24 55.40 -68.05 -8.44
N GLY A 25 54.45 -68.90 -8.01
CA GLY A 25 54.35 -70.29 -8.44
C GLY A 25 55.36 -71.24 -7.80
N ALA A 26 56.05 -70.83 -6.73
CA ALA A 26 57.03 -71.65 -6.01
C ALA A 26 56.36 -72.59 -5.02
N SER A 27 55.64 -73.60 -5.55
CA SER A 27 54.82 -74.51 -4.73
C SER A 27 55.62 -75.28 -3.68
N GLN A 28 56.88 -75.64 -3.97
CA GLN A 28 57.71 -76.34 -3.00
C GLN A 28 58.13 -75.44 -1.83
N ALA A 29 58.49 -74.18 -2.10
CA ALA A 29 58.76 -73.19 -1.06
C ALA A 29 57.55 -72.95 -0.16
N VAL A 30 56.34 -72.90 -0.73
CA VAL A 30 55.08 -72.85 0.05
C VAL A 30 54.94 -74.07 0.96
N LYS A 31 55.20 -75.28 0.46
CA LYS A 31 55.13 -76.50 1.27
C LYS A 31 56.15 -76.51 2.39
N VAL A 32 57.38 -76.05 2.17
CA VAL A 32 58.39 -75.93 3.24
C VAL A 32 57.86 -75.08 4.41
N LEU A 33 57.06 -74.06 4.13
CA LEU A 33 56.51 -73.18 5.17
C LEU A 33 55.15 -73.63 5.73
N THR A 34 54.51 -74.66 5.18
CA THR A 34 53.10 -74.98 5.51
C THR A 34 52.77 -76.47 5.65
N ASP A 35 53.61 -77.37 5.16
CA ASP A 35 53.33 -78.80 5.06
C ASP A 35 54.21 -79.59 6.06
N PRO A 36 53.62 -80.23 7.09
CA PRO A 36 54.36 -80.95 8.12
C PRO A 36 55.01 -82.24 7.59
N THR A 37 54.72 -82.65 6.36
CA THR A 37 55.42 -83.77 5.70
C THR A 37 56.73 -83.35 5.03
N VAL A 38 56.95 -82.04 4.86
CA VAL A 38 58.15 -81.45 4.24
C VAL A 38 59.09 -80.87 5.29
N THR A 39 58.55 -80.28 6.36
CA THR A 39 59.32 -79.59 7.40
C THR A 39 59.03 -80.20 8.76
N GLU A 40 60.08 -80.72 9.42
CA GLU A 40 59.96 -81.41 10.71
C GLU A 40 59.52 -80.46 11.82
N TYR A 41 60.09 -79.24 11.82
CA TYR A 41 59.85 -78.24 12.86
C TYR A 41 58.85 -77.16 12.43
N LEU A 42 57.79 -77.56 11.72
CA LEU A 42 56.79 -76.63 11.19
C LEU A 42 56.15 -75.75 12.29
N ASP A 43 55.97 -76.28 13.50
CA ASP A 43 55.41 -75.55 14.65
C ASP A 43 56.25 -74.33 15.07
N ALA A 44 57.52 -74.25 14.65
CA ALA A 44 58.35 -73.07 14.90
C ALA A 44 58.03 -71.90 13.96
N ILE A 45 57.39 -72.18 12.82
CA ILE A 45 57.12 -71.22 11.76
C ILE A 45 55.75 -70.56 12.00
N HIS A 46 55.76 -69.26 12.20
CA HIS A 46 54.55 -68.46 12.38
C HIS A 46 54.36 -67.57 11.16
N ASN A 47 53.86 -68.15 10.06
CA ASN A 47 53.75 -67.50 8.75
C ASN A 47 53.21 -66.06 8.82
N GLY A 48 54.05 -65.10 8.40
CA GLY A 48 53.74 -63.67 8.35
C GLY A 48 53.57 -62.98 9.71
N ALA A 49 53.76 -63.70 10.82
CA ALA A 49 53.71 -63.11 12.16
C ALA A 49 54.89 -62.16 12.38
N LYS A 50 54.66 -61.08 13.12
CA LYS A 50 55.68 -60.06 13.37
C LYS A 50 56.97 -60.69 13.92
N GLY A 51 58.10 -60.38 13.28
CA GLY A 51 59.42 -60.85 13.69
C GLY A 51 59.78 -62.26 13.21
N ASP A 52 58.86 -63.01 12.62
CA ASP A 52 59.11 -64.34 12.06
C ASP A 52 59.90 -64.25 10.74
N ALA A 53 60.71 -65.26 10.42
CA ALA A 53 61.55 -65.22 9.21
C ALA A 53 60.73 -65.13 7.93
N THR A 54 59.47 -65.57 7.98
CA THR A 54 58.53 -65.54 6.85
C THR A 54 57.87 -64.18 6.61
N THR A 55 58.15 -63.14 7.40
CA THR A 55 57.65 -61.79 7.04
C THR A 55 58.38 -61.26 5.80
N LEU A 56 57.67 -60.52 4.93
CA LEU A 56 58.29 -59.94 3.73
C LEU A 56 59.46 -59.00 4.09
N ASP A 57 59.38 -58.28 5.21
CA ASP A 57 60.44 -57.39 5.66
C ASP A 57 61.68 -58.17 6.12
N ASN A 58 61.52 -59.28 6.86
CA ASN A 58 62.65 -60.13 7.22
C ASN A 58 63.23 -60.88 6.02
N MET A 59 62.41 -61.27 5.05
CA MET A 59 62.88 -61.83 3.78
C MET A 59 63.70 -60.80 2.97
N ILE A 60 63.27 -59.53 2.96
CA ILE A 60 64.04 -58.43 2.36
C ILE A 60 65.38 -58.25 3.09
N GLU A 61 65.39 -58.34 4.42
CA GLU A 61 66.61 -58.25 5.21
C GLU A 61 67.56 -59.44 4.95
N ALA A 62 67.01 -60.65 4.85
CA ALA A 62 67.75 -61.86 4.50
C ALA A 62 68.45 -61.75 3.14
N LEU A 63 67.78 -61.16 2.15
CA LEU A 63 68.39 -60.89 0.84
C LEU A 63 69.56 -59.91 0.93
N LYS A 64 69.51 -58.91 1.83
CA LYS A 64 70.65 -58.01 2.04
C LYS A 64 71.85 -58.74 2.65
N PHE A 65 71.63 -59.69 3.55
CA PHE A 65 72.72 -60.53 4.06
C PHE A 65 73.30 -61.44 2.97
N ILE A 66 72.50 -61.93 2.02
CA ILE A 66 73.03 -62.64 0.85
C ILE A 66 73.85 -61.69 -0.06
N GLN A 67 73.42 -60.43 -0.23
CA GLN A 67 74.23 -59.44 -0.95
C GLN A 67 75.60 -59.25 -0.26
N GLU A 68 75.60 -59.13 1.06
CA GLU A 68 76.84 -59.04 1.85
C GLU A 68 77.70 -60.31 1.72
N ALA A 69 77.10 -61.51 1.84
CA ALA A 69 77.78 -62.78 1.61
C ALA A 69 78.48 -62.81 0.25
N ASN A 70 77.80 -62.35 -0.80
CA ASN A 70 78.35 -62.28 -2.15
C ASN A 70 79.45 -61.23 -2.29
N GLN A 71 79.38 -60.11 -1.57
CA GLN A 71 80.48 -59.14 -1.51
C GLN A 71 81.71 -59.73 -0.80
N LEU A 72 81.52 -60.50 0.27
CA LEU A 72 82.59 -61.19 0.96
C LEU A 72 83.21 -62.28 0.09
N ARG A 73 82.40 -63.13 -0.56
CA ARG A 73 82.86 -64.13 -1.54
C ARG A 73 83.64 -63.51 -2.70
N ALA A 74 83.23 -62.35 -3.19
CA ALA A 74 83.96 -61.64 -4.22
C ALA A 74 85.36 -61.18 -3.76
N LYS A 75 85.53 -60.83 -2.48
CA LYS A 75 86.87 -60.52 -1.91
C LYS A 75 87.78 -61.74 -1.91
N GLU A 76 87.20 -62.94 -1.86
CA GLU A 76 87.91 -64.23 -1.96
C GLU A 76 88.06 -64.72 -3.42
N GLY A 77 87.64 -63.92 -4.41
CA GLY A 77 87.69 -64.28 -5.83
C GLY A 77 86.64 -65.29 -6.28
N LEU A 78 85.58 -65.49 -5.49
CA LEU A 78 84.53 -66.47 -5.78
C LEU A 78 83.34 -65.83 -6.52
N GLN A 79 82.61 -66.68 -7.26
CA GLN A 79 81.37 -66.29 -7.91
C GLN A 79 80.26 -66.04 -6.87
N PRO A 80 79.34 -65.09 -7.15
CA PRO A 80 78.20 -64.85 -6.30
C PRO A 80 77.27 -66.07 -6.28
N LEU A 81 76.71 -66.36 -5.11
CA LEU A 81 75.65 -67.33 -4.91
C LEU A 81 74.34 -66.77 -5.45
N LYS A 82 73.54 -67.63 -6.08
CA LYS A 82 72.18 -67.33 -6.52
C LYS A 82 71.17 -67.80 -5.49
N VAL A 83 70.03 -67.13 -5.43
CA VAL A 83 68.96 -67.42 -4.46
C VAL A 83 67.94 -68.35 -5.08
N SER A 84 67.65 -69.46 -4.40
CA SER A 84 66.53 -70.36 -4.74
C SER A 84 65.32 -70.05 -3.85
N ASP A 85 64.11 -70.02 -4.41
CA ASP A 85 62.88 -69.85 -3.64
C ASP A 85 62.75 -70.92 -2.54
N THR A 86 63.00 -72.19 -2.87
CA THR A 86 62.89 -73.31 -1.93
C THR A 86 63.99 -73.27 -0.87
N LEU A 87 65.23 -72.99 -1.24
CA LEU A 87 66.34 -72.90 -0.29
C LEU A 87 66.19 -71.70 0.65
N MET A 88 65.61 -70.59 0.16
CA MET A 88 65.22 -69.44 0.96
C MET A 88 64.16 -69.82 2.00
N ALA A 89 63.10 -70.54 1.61
CA ALA A 89 62.08 -71.04 2.53
C ALA A 89 62.65 -72.02 3.56
N GLN A 90 63.58 -72.89 3.17
CA GLN A 90 64.26 -73.81 4.08
C GLN A 90 65.09 -73.06 5.13
N ALA A 91 65.84 -72.05 4.71
CA ALA A 91 66.62 -71.22 5.62
C ALA A 91 65.73 -70.41 6.58
N MET A 92 64.55 -69.96 6.14
CA MET A 92 63.54 -69.35 7.03
C MET A 92 63.08 -70.33 8.10
N ALA A 93 62.70 -71.55 7.69
CA ALA A 93 62.27 -72.61 8.60
C ALA A 93 63.36 -72.94 9.64
N ASP A 94 64.62 -73.04 9.20
CA ASP A 94 65.75 -73.31 10.09
C ASP A 94 66.02 -72.14 11.05
N ALA A 95 65.94 -70.89 10.58
CA ALA A 95 66.08 -69.70 11.42
C ALA A 95 64.96 -69.61 12.48
N ASP A 96 63.71 -69.95 12.12
CA ASP A 96 62.59 -69.91 13.07
C ASP A 96 62.67 -71.04 14.10
N TYR A 97 63.13 -72.24 13.72
CA TYR A 97 63.48 -73.29 14.70
C TYR A 97 64.60 -72.83 15.64
N ALA A 98 65.65 -72.24 15.08
CA ALA A 98 66.84 -71.84 15.83
C ALA A 98 66.56 -70.71 16.84
N ASN A 99 65.44 -69.97 16.73
CA ASN A 99 65.03 -68.98 17.73
C ASN A 99 65.01 -69.50 19.17
N ASN A 100 64.74 -70.79 19.34
CA ASN A 100 64.55 -71.42 20.65
C ASN A 100 65.55 -72.57 20.89
N ASN A 101 66.38 -72.88 19.90
CA ASN A 101 67.22 -74.07 19.88
C ASN A 101 68.64 -73.73 19.42
N VAL A 102 69.65 -74.08 20.22
CA VAL A 102 71.07 -73.82 19.93
C VAL A 102 71.71 -75.06 19.29
N ASN A 103 71.19 -75.44 18.12
CA ASN A 103 71.72 -76.53 17.30
C ASN A 103 71.27 -76.37 15.84
N HIS A 104 72.02 -76.99 14.92
CA HIS A 104 71.55 -77.18 13.55
C HIS A 104 70.30 -78.07 13.52
N PRO A 105 69.22 -77.69 12.83
CA PRO A 105 67.99 -78.49 12.73
C PRO A 105 68.20 -79.79 11.97
N LEU A 106 69.10 -79.79 10.98
CA LEU A 106 69.41 -80.96 10.12
C LEU A 106 68.20 -81.56 9.39
N GLN A 107 67.13 -80.78 9.20
CA GLN A 107 65.89 -81.23 8.54
C GLN A 107 65.95 -81.15 7.00
N PHE A 108 66.92 -80.43 6.43
CA PHE A 108 67.12 -80.28 5.00
C PHE A 108 68.51 -80.72 4.55
N SER A 109 68.62 -81.22 3.32
CA SER A 109 69.88 -81.66 2.71
C SER A 109 70.71 -80.48 2.18
N ALA A 110 71.05 -79.52 3.04
CA ALA A 110 71.88 -78.37 2.70
C ALA A 110 72.98 -78.17 3.76
N SER A 111 74.09 -77.53 3.36
CA SER A 111 75.08 -77.05 4.33
C SER A 111 74.59 -75.75 4.96
N GLU A 112 74.85 -75.53 6.24
CA GLU A 112 74.23 -74.43 7.00
C GLU A 112 75.25 -73.65 7.83
N ASN A 113 75.10 -72.33 7.85
CA ASN A 113 75.64 -71.46 8.90
C ASN A 113 74.52 -70.93 9.79
N LEU A 114 74.72 -70.98 11.11
CA LEU A 114 73.78 -70.46 12.11
C LEU A 114 74.43 -69.42 13.03
N ALA A 115 73.68 -68.38 13.38
CA ALA A 115 74.11 -67.36 14.33
C ALA A 115 72.94 -66.85 15.16
N TRP A 116 73.22 -66.59 16.43
CA TRP A 116 72.26 -66.03 17.38
C TRP A 116 72.78 -64.74 17.98
N GLY A 117 71.90 -63.75 18.08
CA GLY A 117 72.16 -62.50 18.80
C GLY A 117 73.08 -61.51 18.10
N TYR A 118 73.55 -61.85 16.90
CA TYR A 118 74.27 -60.89 16.06
C TYR A 118 73.30 -59.88 15.45
N THR A 119 73.74 -58.66 15.23
CA THR A 119 73.06 -57.74 14.29
C THR A 119 73.49 -58.03 12.85
N ASP A 120 74.72 -58.49 12.68
CA ASP A 120 75.32 -58.90 11.41
C ASP A 120 76.11 -60.19 11.69
N PRO A 121 75.71 -61.34 11.12
CA PRO A 121 76.30 -62.63 11.43
C PRO A 121 77.69 -62.81 10.81
N PHE A 122 78.07 -62.03 9.80
CA PHE A 122 79.37 -62.15 9.14
C PHE A 122 80.53 -61.65 10.01
N LYS A 123 80.26 -60.86 11.05
CA LYS A 123 81.26 -60.56 12.10
C LYS A 123 81.75 -61.83 12.80
N GLY A 124 80.84 -62.77 13.01
CA GLY A 124 81.18 -64.10 13.51
C GLY A 124 81.70 -64.97 12.38
N TRP A 125 80.83 -65.26 11.41
CA TRP A 125 81.08 -66.26 10.36
C TRP A 125 82.26 -65.96 9.45
N TYR A 126 82.54 -64.69 9.16
CA TYR A 126 83.62 -64.30 8.26
C TYR A 126 84.76 -63.63 9.03
N ASP A 127 84.55 -62.47 9.67
CA ASP A 127 85.66 -61.69 10.26
C ASP A 127 86.41 -62.45 11.36
N THR A 128 85.67 -63.03 12.31
CA THR A 128 86.26 -63.73 13.46
C THR A 128 86.88 -65.05 13.01
N GLU A 129 86.13 -65.87 12.26
CA GLU A 129 86.57 -67.20 11.85
C GLU A 129 87.66 -67.18 10.78
N LYS A 130 87.63 -66.23 9.83
CA LYS A 130 88.73 -66.06 8.86
C LYS A 130 90.05 -65.82 9.55
N SER A 131 90.07 -64.97 10.60
CA SER A 131 91.29 -64.72 11.37
C SER A 131 91.84 -65.99 12.03
N MET A 132 90.97 -66.93 12.43
CA MET A 132 91.39 -68.22 13.00
C MET A 132 91.90 -69.16 11.90
N TYR A 133 91.21 -69.22 10.77
CA TYR A 133 91.62 -69.99 9.59
C TYR A 133 93.00 -69.54 9.05
N GLU A 134 93.21 -68.23 8.88
CA GLU A 134 94.47 -67.68 8.37
C GLU A 134 95.63 -67.93 9.34
N LYS A 135 95.36 -67.97 10.65
CA LYS A 135 96.37 -68.34 11.65
C LYS A 135 96.73 -69.81 11.56
N ASP A 136 95.77 -70.70 11.38
CA ASP A 136 96.00 -72.14 11.21
C ASP A 136 96.78 -72.39 9.90
N MET A 137 96.30 -71.83 8.79
CA MET A 137 96.92 -71.94 7.46
C MET A 137 98.27 -71.21 7.32
N SER A 138 98.81 -70.61 8.39
CA SER A 138 100.03 -69.79 8.32
C SER A 138 101.30 -70.59 7.97
N ASP A 139 101.32 -71.90 8.19
CA ASP A 139 102.37 -72.81 7.74
C ASP A 139 101.99 -73.65 6.50
N GLY A 140 100.79 -73.41 5.95
CA GLY A 140 100.24 -74.10 4.79
C GLY A 140 99.50 -75.41 5.09
N VAL A 141 99.27 -75.74 6.36
CA VAL A 141 98.49 -76.92 6.78
C VAL A 141 97.36 -76.49 7.72
N LEU A 142 96.21 -77.15 7.64
CA LEU A 142 95.12 -76.98 8.61
C LEU A 142 95.20 -78.11 9.64
N ASP A 143 95.93 -77.88 10.74
CA ASP A 143 96.10 -78.86 11.82
C ASP A 143 95.83 -78.29 13.22
N CYS A 144 95.13 -77.15 13.26
CA CYS A 144 94.86 -76.33 14.45
C CYS A 144 96.12 -75.77 15.11
N LYS A 145 97.19 -75.49 14.35
CA LYS A 145 98.41 -74.86 14.85
C LYS A 145 98.85 -73.71 13.94
N ALA A 146 99.36 -72.66 14.56
CA ALA A 146 100.03 -71.61 13.81
C ALA A 146 101.47 -72.00 13.45
N SER A 147 102.11 -71.21 12.59
CA SER A 147 103.50 -71.42 12.13
C SER A 147 104.55 -71.47 13.24
N ASP A 148 104.24 -71.01 14.45
CA ASP A 148 105.08 -71.11 15.64
C ASP A 148 104.83 -72.39 16.47
N GLY A 149 103.99 -73.30 15.97
CA GLY A 149 103.60 -74.57 16.58
C GLY A 149 102.58 -74.44 17.72
N LYS A 150 102.08 -73.24 18.02
CA LYS A 150 101.08 -73.04 19.08
C LYS A 150 99.67 -73.38 18.58
N PRO A 151 98.81 -73.94 19.44
CA PRO A 151 97.44 -74.25 19.07
C PRO A 151 96.62 -72.98 18.77
N VAL A 152 95.84 -73.00 17.70
CA VAL A 152 94.81 -72.00 17.42
C VAL A 152 93.59 -72.35 18.29
N ASN A 153 93.22 -71.47 19.24
CA ASN A 153 92.11 -71.71 20.16
C ASN A 153 91.15 -70.52 20.20
N PRO A 154 89.85 -70.69 19.89
CA PRO A 154 89.23 -71.92 19.36
C PRO A 154 89.70 -72.23 17.93
N CYS A 155 89.84 -73.52 17.59
CA CYS A 155 90.03 -73.98 16.22
C CYS A 155 88.65 -74.19 15.59
N ALA A 156 87.96 -73.09 15.30
CA ALA A 156 86.61 -73.10 14.76
C ALA A 156 86.52 -72.07 13.63
N TYR A 157 86.43 -72.56 12.40
CA TYR A 157 86.30 -71.74 11.19
C TYR A 157 85.35 -72.40 10.17
N GLY A 158 84.38 -73.18 10.68
CA GLY A 158 83.43 -73.93 9.88
C GLY A 158 82.48 -73.03 9.08
N HIS A 159 82.07 -71.89 9.66
CA HIS A 159 81.22 -70.95 8.96
C HIS A 159 81.98 -70.21 7.86
N TYR A 160 83.23 -69.81 8.13
CA TYR A 160 84.09 -69.18 7.13
C TYR A 160 84.34 -70.12 5.95
N THR A 161 84.78 -71.36 6.23
CA THR A 161 85.07 -72.35 5.19
C THR A 161 83.82 -72.76 4.39
N THR A 162 82.65 -72.79 5.01
CA THR A 162 81.36 -73.00 4.32
C THR A 162 81.04 -71.81 3.40
N LEU A 163 81.18 -70.57 3.88
CA LEU A 163 80.91 -69.36 3.12
C LEU A 163 81.83 -69.20 1.90
N VAL A 164 83.09 -69.62 2.00
CA VAL A 164 84.09 -69.53 0.90
C VAL A 164 84.27 -70.83 0.12
N ASN A 165 83.38 -71.82 0.33
CA ASN A 165 83.44 -73.05 -0.44
C ASN A 165 83.16 -72.76 -1.93
N THR A 166 84.06 -73.25 -2.79
CA THR A 166 84.04 -73.05 -4.24
C THR A 166 82.93 -73.81 -4.95
N ASP A 167 82.45 -74.91 -4.35
CA ASP A 167 81.48 -75.79 -4.98
C ASP A 167 80.05 -75.25 -4.87
N PHE A 168 79.78 -74.38 -3.88
CA PHE A 168 78.46 -73.80 -3.68
C PHE A 168 78.15 -72.71 -4.68
N THR A 169 76.98 -72.83 -5.31
CA THR A 169 76.46 -71.86 -6.29
C THR A 169 75.09 -71.32 -5.92
N LEU A 170 74.36 -72.00 -5.03
CA LEU A 170 73.03 -71.62 -4.57
C LEU A 170 72.99 -71.38 -3.07
N THR A 171 72.12 -70.45 -2.65
CA THR A 171 71.90 -70.12 -1.25
C THR A 171 70.45 -69.76 -0.95
N GLY A 172 70.10 -69.79 0.33
CA GLY A 172 68.89 -69.24 0.92
C GLY A 172 69.24 -68.72 2.31
N PHE A 173 68.46 -67.77 2.83
CA PHE A 173 68.79 -67.11 4.09
C PHE A 173 67.52 -66.83 4.90
N GLY A 174 67.51 -67.21 6.18
CA GLY A 174 66.46 -66.85 7.13
C GLY A 174 66.97 -65.82 8.12
N VAL A 175 66.19 -64.76 8.36
CA VAL A 175 66.41 -63.82 9.47
C VAL A 175 65.17 -63.82 10.33
N SER A 176 65.29 -64.33 11.55
CA SER A 176 64.20 -64.27 12.52
C SER A 176 64.55 -63.33 13.67
N GLN A 177 63.58 -62.55 14.11
CA GLN A 177 63.69 -61.59 15.21
C GLN A 177 62.96 -62.08 16.47
N ASN A 178 62.44 -63.31 16.42
CA ASN A 178 61.65 -63.93 17.48
C ASN A 178 62.49 -64.81 18.43
N GLY A 179 63.82 -64.70 18.38
CA GLY A 179 64.73 -65.43 19.26
C GLY A 179 64.43 -65.17 20.74
N ASN A 180 64.24 -66.24 21.52
CA ASN A 180 63.89 -66.14 22.94
C ASN A 180 64.88 -66.85 23.89
N ILE A 181 66.02 -67.31 23.37
CA ILE A 181 67.07 -67.95 24.16
C ILE A 181 67.58 -66.97 25.22
N THR A 182 67.42 -67.35 26.49
CA THR A 182 67.76 -66.47 27.62
C THR A 182 69.25 -66.13 27.62
N GLY A 183 69.56 -64.83 27.63
CA GLY A 183 70.94 -64.32 27.62
C GLY A 183 71.53 -64.11 26.22
N ILE A 184 70.82 -64.52 25.17
CA ILE A 184 71.19 -64.25 23.77
C ILE A 184 70.12 -63.33 23.17
N GLY A 185 70.35 -62.02 23.21
CA GLY A 185 69.46 -61.04 22.58
C GLY A 185 69.90 -60.75 21.15
N GLY A 186 68.96 -60.51 20.24
CA GLY A 186 69.22 -60.15 18.83
C GLY A 186 68.59 -61.13 17.85
N ASN A 187 68.96 -61.04 16.57
CA ASN A 187 68.35 -61.83 15.51
C ASN A 187 68.97 -63.23 15.42
N THR A 188 68.19 -64.20 14.95
CA THR A 188 68.64 -65.53 14.54
C THR A 188 68.84 -65.52 13.03
N HIS A 189 69.98 -66.02 12.56
CA HIS A 189 70.32 -66.08 11.15
C HIS A 189 70.62 -67.52 10.77
N SER A 190 70.00 -68.00 9.70
CA SER A 190 70.39 -69.24 9.02
C SER A 190 70.75 -68.92 7.58
N GLN A 191 71.89 -69.40 7.11
CA GLN A 191 72.22 -69.39 5.69
C GLN A 191 72.46 -70.81 5.22
N LEU A 192 71.70 -71.23 4.21
CA LEU A 192 71.85 -72.53 3.57
C LEU A 192 72.64 -72.42 2.27
N PHE A 193 73.39 -73.47 1.95
CA PHE A 193 74.26 -73.57 0.79
C PHE A 193 74.14 -74.93 0.11
N THR A 194 74.18 -74.92 -1.22
CA THR A 194 74.29 -76.14 -2.04
C THR A 194 74.98 -75.86 -3.37
N GLU A 195 75.53 -76.92 -3.96
CA GLU A 195 76.28 -76.91 -5.21
C GLU A 195 75.42 -76.59 -6.43
N ASN A 196 74.16 -77.03 -6.46
CA ASN A 196 73.22 -76.80 -7.56
C ASN A 196 71.78 -77.19 -7.16
N ALA A 197 70.82 -77.03 -8.08
CA ALA A 197 69.40 -77.29 -7.82
C ALA A 197 69.10 -78.73 -7.36
N ASN A 198 69.86 -79.74 -7.80
CA ASN A 198 69.64 -81.12 -7.37
C ASN A 198 69.98 -81.32 -5.88
N GLY A 199 70.94 -80.56 -5.35
CA GLY A 199 71.35 -80.65 -3.96
C GLY A 199 70.29 -80.18 -2.98
N ILE A 200 69.30 -79.40 -3.43
CA ILE A 200 68.13 -79.01 -2.61
C ILE A 200 67.25 -80.22 -2.26
N GLY A 201 67.33 -81.32 -3.02
CA GLY A 201 66.55 -82.54 -2.80
C GLY A 201 65.07 -82.42 -3.16
N SER A 202 64.66 -81.28 -3.72
CA SER A 202 63.29 -81.00 -4.17
C SER A 202 63.29 -79.93 -5.28
N ASP A 203 62.12 -79.54 -5.78
CA ASP A 203 62.02 -78.46 -6.77
C ASP A 203 62.63 -77.16 -6.22
N ALA A 204 63.56 -76.56 -6.96
CA ALA A 204 64.32 -75.40 -6.53
C ALA A 204 63.50 -74.09 -6.56
N GLY A 205 62.33 -74.10 -7.18
CA GLY A 205 61.61 -72.87 -7.53
C GLY A 205 62.44 -71.97 -8.45
N ARG A 206 62.21 -70.66 -8.40
CA ARG A 206 63.02 -69.72 -9.19
C ARG A 206 64.42 -69.63 -8.59
N ILE A 207 65.43 -69.58 -9.47
CA ILE A 207 66.81 -69.29 -9.12
C ILE A 207 67.15 -67.92 -9.70
N MET A 208 67.45 -66.96 -8.83
CA MET A 208 67.66 -65.56 -9.23
C MET A 208 68.96 -65.01 -8.64
N ASP A 209 69.53 -64.02 -9.32
CA ASP A 209 70.56 -63.18 -8.72
C ASP A 209 69.94 -62.38 -7.56
N VAL A 210 70.69 -62.18 -6.48
CA VAL A 210 70.17 -61.60 -5.23
C VAL A 210 69.54 -60.21 -5.41
N ASP A 211 70.13 -59.37 -6.27
CA ASP A 211 69.61 -58.02 -6.56
C ASP A 211 68.26 -58.07 -7.30
N ALA A 212 68.13 -59.00 -8.26
CA ALA A 212 66.89 -59.20 -9.00
C ALA A 212 65.79 -59.74 -8.09
N TYR A 213 66.15 -60.64 -7.16
CA TYR A 213 65.23 -61.17 -6.16
C TYR A 213 64.75 -60.04 -5.23
N LEU A 214 65.66 -59.24 -4.68
CA LEU A 214 65.33 -58.12 -3.80
C LEU A 214 64.42 -57.11 -4.50
N ALA A 215 64.68 -56.79 -5.76
CA ALA A 215 63.81 -55.90 -6.55
C ALA A 215 62.40 -56.48 -6.75
N ASP A 216 62.29 -57.77 -7.10
CA ASP A 216 61.00 -58.45 -7.30
C ASP A 216 60.17 -58.51 -6.01
N LEU A 217 60.79 -58.85 -4.88
CA LEU A 217 60.15 -58.90 -3.56
C LEU A 217 59.73 -57.51 -3.06
N THR A 218 60.60 -56.52 -3.23
CA THR A 218 60.31 -55.13 -2.85
C THR A 218 59.13 -54.59 -3.66
N ALA A 219 59.12 -54.81 -4.98
CA ALA A 219 58.02 -54.41 -5.84
C ALA A 219 56.70 -55.11 -5.47
N TYR A 220 56.76 -56.40 -5.11
CA TYR A 220 55.60 -57.14 -4.61
C TYR A 220 55.04 -56.50 -3.33
N ARG A 221 55.87 -56.30 -2.30
CA ARG A 221 55.45 -55.65 -1.04
C ARG A 221 54.89 -54.25 -1.27
N ASP A 222 55.53 -53.44 -2.11
CA ASP A 222 55.09 -52.07 -2.42
C ASP A 222 53.74 -52.05 -3.13
N SER A 223 53.49 -53.01 -4.02
CA SER A 223 52.19 -53.14 -4.69
C SER A 223 51.05 -53.45 -3.71
N LEU A 224 51.30 -54.27 -2.69
CA LEU A 224 50.32 -54.62 -1.67
C LEU A 224 50.02 -53.43 -0.74
N THR A 225 51.06 -52.72 -0.27
CA THR A 225 50.90 -51.55 0.59
C THR A 225 50.25 -50.36 -0.14
N GLY A 226 50.45 -50.22 -1.46
CA GLY A 226 49.78 -49.20 -2.27
C GLY A 226 48.27 -49.37 -2.40
N ALA A 227 47.74 -50.60 -2.27
CA ALA A 227 46.32 -50.90 -2.44
C ALA A 227 45.46 -50.30 -1.31
N ASP A 228 45.88 -50.39 -0.05
CA ASP A 228 45.17 -49.79 1.08
C ASP A 228 45.13 -48.25 0.98
N ALA A 229 46.28 -47.62 0.70
CA ALA A 229 46.34 -46.17 0.51
C ALA A 229 45.39 -45.69 -0.62
N ALA A 230 45.29 -46.47 -1.71
CA ALA A 230 44.37 -46.20 -2.81
C ALA A 230 42.89 -46.38 -2.40
N TYR A 231 42.58 -47.36 -1.56
CA TYR A 231 41.24 -47.55 -1.00
C TYR A 231 40.85 -46.42 -0.05
N GLN A 232 41.69 -46.07 0.93
CA GLN A 232 41.42 -44.99 1.88
C GLN A 232 41.21 -43.64 1.18
N THR A 233 42.02 -43.36 0.15
CA THR A 233 41.86 -42.17 -0.68
C THR A 233 40.51 -42.17 -1.42
N ALA A 234 40.09 -43.31 -1.97
CA ALA A 234 38.81 -43.44 -2.67
C ALA A 234 37.62 -43.33 -1.70
N LEU A 235 37.72 -43.93 -0.51
CA LEU A 235 36.70 -43.84 0.54
C LEU A 235 36.51 -42.41 1.03
N SER A 236 37.61 -41.69 1.29
CA SER A 236 37.57 -40.27 1.70
C SER A 236 36.89 -39.40 0.63
N LYS A 237 37.28 -39.57 -0.65
CA LYS A 237 36.62 -38.88 -1.77
C LYS A 237 35.13 -39.22 -1.89
N SER A 238 34.75 -40.47 -1.65
CA SER A 238 33.35 -40.91 -1.65
C SER A 238 32.55 -40.27 -0.52
N LYS A 239 33.10 -40.20 0.69
CA LYS A 239 32.46 -39.54 1.84
C LYS A 239 32.28 -38.05 1.59
N GLN A 240 33.32 -37.38 1.08
CA GLN A 240 33.24 -35.96 0.75
C GLN A 240 32.18 -35.68 -0.33
N ALA A 241 32.16 -36.46 -1.41
CA ALA A 241 31.16 -36.27 -2.47
C ALA A 241 29.72 -36.49 -1.98
N ALA A 242 29.50 -37.44 -1.06
CA ALA A 242 28.20 -37.64 -0.44
C ALA A 242 27.79 -36.45 0.46
N GLN A 243 28.74 -35.92 1.24
CA GLN A 243 28.52 -34.74 2.07
C GLN A 243 28.19 -33.50 1.23
N ASP A 244 28.97 -33.23 0.17
CA ASP A 244 28.76 -32.11 -0.75
C ASP A 244 27.37 -32.19 -1.40
N ALA A 245 26.93 -33.39 -1.78
CA ALA A 245 25.59 -33.61 -2.33
C ALA A 245 24.48 -33.33 -1.31
N SER A 246 24.65 -33.77 -0.06
CA SER A 246 23.72 -33.46 1.04
C SER A 246 23.64 -31.95 1.31
N ASP A 247 24.78 -31.26 1.39
CA ASP A 247 24.80 -29.83 1.67
C ASP A 247 24.21 -29.01 0.52
N ALA A 248 24.47 -29.41 -0.73
CA ALA A 248 23.83 -28.82 -1.89
C ALA A 248 22.30 -29.04 -1.89
N ALA A 249 21.82 -30.21 -1.47
CA ALA A 249 20.39 -30.49 -1.33
C ALA A 249 19.73 -29.64 -0.23
N LYS A 250 20.36 -29.48 0.94
CA LYS A 250 19.88 -28.59 2.01
C LYS A 250 19.85 -27.13 1.55
N ALA A 251 20.88 -26.68 0.86
CA ALA A 251 20.95 -25.33 0.31
C ALA A 251 19.86 -25.07 -0.75
N LEU A 252 19.54 -26.06 -1.58
CA LEU A 252 18.41 -26.00 -2.51
C LEU A 252 17.08 -25.89 -1.77
N ALA A 253 16.82 -26.74 -0.77
CA ALA A 253 15.56 -26.71 -0.01
C ALA A 253 15.34 -25.34 0.67
N ALA A 254 16.38 -24.78 1.30
CA ALA A 254 16.32 -23.45 1.90
C ALA A 254 16.06 -22.34 0.86
N ALA A 255 16.69 -22.42 -0.32
CA ALA A 255 16.46 -21.47 -1.40
C ALA A 255 15.04 -21.59 -1.97
N GLN A 256 14.49 -22.80 -2.10
CA GLN A 256 13.10 -23.01 -2.54
C GLN A 256 12.09 -22.45 -1.53
N GLN A 257 12.28 -22.69 -0.24
CA GLN A 257 11.43 -22.10 0.81
C GLN A 257 11.48 -20.57 0.78
N SER A 258 12.68 -19.99 0.60
CA SER A 258 12.85 -18.54 0.50
C SER A 258 12.15 -17.97 -0.74
N ALA A 259 12.25 -18.66 -1.88
CA ALA A 259 11.55 -18.28 -3.11
C ALA A 259 10.03 -18.35 -2.96
N GLN A 260 9.51 -19.37 -2.27
CA GLN A 260 8.07 -19.48 -1.99
C GLN A 260 7.58 -18.32 -1.12
N LYS A 261 8.27 -18.04 0.00
CA LYS A 261 7.91 -16.93 0.88
C LYS A 261 7.94 -15.58 0.15
N ALA A 262 8.98 -15.33 -0.65
CA ALA A 262 9.07 -14.10 -1.44
C ALA A 262 7.94 -13.98 -2.48
N ALA A 263 7.49 -15.09 -3.07
CA ALA A 263 6.35 -15.10 -3.98
C ALA A 263 5.02 -14.80 -3.27
N GLU A 264 4.80 -15.33 -2.07
CA GLU A 264 3.63 -15.02 -1.24
C GLU A 264 3.59 -13.54 -0.83
N GLU A 265 4.73 -12.98 -0.39
CA GLU A 265 4.86 -11.55 -0.09
C GLU A 265 4.58 -10.66 -1.32
N ALA A 266 5.07 -11.06 -2.51
CA ALA A 266 4.79 -10.35 -3.75
C ALA A 266 3.30 -10.39 -4.13
N GLN A 267 2.63 -11.53 -3.94
CA GLN A 267 1.18 -11.64 -4.17
C GLN A 267 0.36 -10.76 -3.21
N GLN A 268 0.72 -10.74 -1.93
CA GLN A 268 0.05 -9.88 -0.95
C GLN A 268 0.24 -8.39 -1.27
N ALA A 269 1.46 -8.00 -1.64
CA ALA A 269 1.74 -6.63 -2.07
C ALA A 269 0.96 -6.24 -3.34
N ALA A 270 0.83 -7.17 -4.30
CA ALA A 270 0.03 -6.94 -5.51
C ALA A 270 -1.46 -6.76 -5.21
N GLN A 271 -2.02 -7.58 -4.31
CA GLN A 271 -3.41 -7.45 -3.91
C GLN A 271 -3.66 -6.12 -3.20
N LYS A 272 -2.80 -5.75 -2.25
CA LYS A 272 -2.92 -4.49 -1.51
C LYS A 272 -2.76 -3.26 -2.41
N ALA A 273 -1.85 -3.31 -3.39
CA ALA A 273 -1.72 -2.25 -4.40
C ALA A 273 -3.01 -2.11 -5.22
N LYS A 274 -3.65 -3.22 -5.60
CA LYS A 274 -4.93 -3.22 -6.32
C LYS A 274 -6.06 -2.62 -5.47
N ASP A 275 -6.14 -2.98 -4.19
CA ASP A 275 -7.17 -2.47 -3.27
C ASP A 275 -7.00 -0.95 -3.04
N LEU A 276 -5.76 -0.47 -2.88
CA LEU A 276 -5.48 0.96 -2.73
C LEU A 276 -5.71 1.73 -4.03
N GLN A 277 -5.45 1.14 -5.20
CA GLN A 277 -5.79 1.75 -6.48
C GLN A 277 -7.31 1.90 -6.62
N ALA A 278 -8.09 0.87 -6.28
CA ALA A 278 -9.55 0.95 -6.30
C ALA A 278 -10.08 2.03 -5.34
N ALA A 279 -9.49 2.17 -4.15
CA ALA A 279 -9.81 3.23 -3.21
C ALA A 279 -9.46 4.63 -3.74
N ALA A 280 -8.35 4.77 -4.48
CA ALA A 280 -7.99 6.02 -5.16
C ALA A 280 -8.98 6.36 -6.28
N ASP A 281 -9.39 5.39 -7.09
CA ASP A 281 -10.39 5.56 -8.14
C ASP A 281 -11.76 5.97 -7.56
N GLU A 282 -12.16 5.38 -6.43
CA GLU A 282 -13.39 5.73 -5.71
C GLU A 282 -13.31 7.15 -5.11
N ALA A 283 -12.16 7.54 -4.55
CA ALA A 283 -11.94 8.90 -4.05
C ALA A 283 -11.97 9.94 -5.18
N GLN A 284 -11.40 9.63 -6.35
CA GLN A 284 -11.50 10.48 -7.54
C GLN A 284 -12.96 10.66 -7.97
N LYS A 285 -13.74 9.58 -8.02
CA LYS A 285 -15.16 9.65 -8.36
C LYS A 285 -15.94 10.53 -7.36
N ALA A 286 -15.67 10.38 -6.06
CA ALA A 286 -16.28 11.20 -5.03
C ALA A 286 -15.90 12.68 -5.16
N TYR A 287 -14.65 12.98 -5.54
CA TYR A 287 -14.21 14.33 -5.85
C TYR A 287 -14.97 14.91 -7.06
N ASP A 288 -15.09 14.15 -8.16
CA ASP A 288 -15.80 14.59 -9.37
C ASP A 288 -17.29 14.85 -9.09
N GLU A 289 -17.93 14.00 -8.28
CA GLU A 289 -19.31 14.19 -7.81
C GLU A 289 -19.45 15.46 -6.94
N ALA A 290 -18.49 15.71 -6.04
CA ALA A 290 -18.45 16.92 -5.22
C ALA A 290 -18.26 18.19 -6.07
N VAL A 291 -17.44 18.13 -7.14
CA VAL A 291 -17.28 19.23 -8.10
C VAL A 291 -18.63 19.56 -8.74
N LYS A 292 -19.33 18.55 -9.27
CA LYS A 292 -20.64 18.74 -9.90
C LYS A 292 -21.68 19.29 -8.94
N ALA A 293 -21.75 18.75 -7.72
CA ALA A 293 -22.65 19.26 -6.69
C ALA A 293 -22.34 20.73 -6.33
N ASN A 294 -21.06 21.09 -6.26
CA ASN A 294 -20.62 22.46 -6.00
C ASN A 294 -21.05 23.43 -7.12
N GLU A 295 -20.95 23.01 -8.39
CA GLU A 295 -21.44 23.77 -9.53
C GLU A 295 -22.96 24.00 -9.48
N ASP A 296 -23.74 22.98 -9.14
CA ASP A 296 -25.20 23.10 -9.00
C ASP A 296 -25.57 24.04 -7.85
N LYS A 297 -24.86 23.99 -6.73
CA LYS A 297 -25.03 24.95 -5.62
C LYS A 297 -24.62 26.37 -6.01
N ALA A 298 -23.59 26.53 -6.84
CA ALA A 298 -23.18 27.85 -7.34
C ALA A 298 -24.28 28.47 -8.22
N LYS A 299 -24.87 27.68 -9.13
CA LYS A 299 -25.99 28.12 -9.97
C LYS A 299 -27.22 28.50 -9.14
N ALA A 300 -27.58 27.67 -8.15
CA ALA A 300 -28.70 27.97 -7.26
C ALA A 300 -28.51 29.27 -6.46
N LEU A 301 -27.27 29.55 -6.01
CA LEU A 301 -26.95 30.82 -5.35
C LEU A 301 -27.06 32.01 -6.32
N GLU A 302 -26.62 31.86 -7.56
CA GLU A 302 -26.74 32.89 -8.58
C GLU A 302 -28.21 33.21 -8.90
N GLU A 303 -29.06 32.18 -9.05
CA GLU A 303 -30.50 32.34 -9.25
C GLU A 303 -31.19 33.03 -8.06
N ALA A 304 -30.87 32.61 -6.82
CA ALA A 304 -31.40 33.24 -5.61
C ALA A 304 -30.98 34.71 -5.49
N LYS A 305 -29.74 35.05 -5.88
CA LYS A 305 -29.26 36.44 -5.94
C LYS A 305 -30.04 37.28 -6.94
N LYS A 306 -30.35 36.70 -8.10
CA LYS A 306 -31.16 37.36 -9.13
C LYS A 306 -32.58 37.60 -8.66
N ASP A 307 -33.21 36.62 -8.01
CA ASP A 307 -34.55 36.79 -7.42
C ASP A 307 -34.56 37.84 -6.32
N GLN A 308 -33.61 37.78 -5.37
CA GLN A 308 -33.46 38.79 -4.31
C GLN A 308 -33.34 40.21 -4.90
N THR A 309 -32.53 40.38 -5.95
CA THR A 309 -32.36 41.67 -6.64
C THR A 309 -33.68 42.16 -7.23
N ALA A 310 -34.40 41.30 -7.97
CA ALA A 310 -35.69 41.64 -8.56
C ALA A 310 -36.75 41.98 -7.49
N LYS A 311 -36.80 41.24 -6.37
CA LYS A 311 -37.72 41.55 -5.26
C LYS A 311 -37.36 42.86 -4.55
N ASN A 312 -36.08 43.19 -4.43
CA ASN A 312 -35.64 44.46 -3.87
C ASN A 312 -36.05 45.66 -4.75
N GLU A 313 -35.94 45.52 -6.08
CA GLU A 313 -36.43 46.50 -7.05
C GLU A 313 -37.94 46.68 -6.95
N ALA A 314 -38.70 45.58 -6.91
CA ALA A 314 -40.16 45.61 -6.72
C ALA A 314 -40.57 46.25 -5.39
N TYR A 315 -39.85 45.95 -4.31
CA TYR A 315 -40.06 46.58 -3.00
C TYR A 315 -39.81 48.09 -3.05
N SER A 316 -38.71 48.51 -3.69
CA SER A 316 -38.39 49.94 -3.87
C SER A 316 -39.46 50.66 -4.70
N ALA A 317 -39.97 50.03 -5.76
CA ALA A 317 -41.07 50.56 -6.57
C ALA A 317 -42.38 50.66 -5.75
N ALA A 318 -42.70 49.66 -4.94
CA ALA A 318 -43.89 49.68 -4.09
C ALA A 318 -43.82 50.76 -2.99
N GLN A 319 -42.63 51.01 -2.43
CA GLN A 319 -42.40 52.14 -1.52
C GLN A 319 -42.66 53.48 -2.20
N GLN A 320 -42.16 53.66 -3.42
CA GLN A 320 -42.37 54.89 -4.19
C GLN A 320 -43.85 55.08 -4.54
N ALA A 321 -44.54 54.04 -5.01
CA ALA A 321 -45.98 54.09 -5.30
C ALA A 321 -46.81 54.43 -4.06
N THR A 322 -46.46 53.87 -2.89
CA THR A 322 -47.11 54.20 -1.60
C THR A 322 -46.90 55.67 -1.23
N LYS A 323 -45.68 56.20 -1.43
CA LYS A 323 -45.36 57.61 -1.18
C LYS A 323 -46.19 58.54 -2.08
N GLU A 324 -46.32 58.20 -3.36
CA GLU A 324 -47.14 58.94 -4.33
C GLU A 324 -48.62 58.91 -3.96
N ALA A 325 -49.18 57.72 -3.70
CA ALA A 325 -50.57 57.56 -3.28
C ALA A 325 -50.88 58.31 -1.97
N ARG A 326 -49.93 58.34 -1.02
CA ARG A 326 -50.06 59.13 0.22
C ARG A 326 -50.12 60.62 -0.05
N SER A 327 -49.30 61.11 -0.99
CA SER A 327 -49.33 62.50 -1.42
C SER A 327 -50.63 62.86 -2.13
N GLU A 328 -51.17 61.96 -2.96
CA GLU A 328 -52.45 62.13 -3.64
C GLU A 328 -53.62 62.15 -2.64
N ALA A 329 -53.65 61.25 -1.66
CA ALA A 329 -54.65 61.23 -0.59
C ALA A 329 -54.62 62.50 0.27
N ALA A 330 -53.42 63.00 0.61
CA ALA A 330 -53.26 64.27 1.31
C ALA A 330 -53.81 65.45 0.49
N THR A 331 -53.46 65.51 -0.80
CA THR A 331 -53.97 66.54 -1.73
C THR A 331 -55.49 66.49 -1.87
N ALA A 332 -56.07 65.29 -1.95
CA ALA A 332 -57.52 65.10 -2.02
C ALA A 332 -58.22 65.50 -0.71
N THR A 333 -57.59 65.27 0.44
CA THR A 333 -58.08 65.70 1.75
C THR A 333 -58.11 67.22 1.87
N ASP A 334 -57.04 67.89 1.44
CA ASP A 334 -56.97 69.35 1.40
C ASP A 334 -58.05 69.95 0.48
N ALA A 335 -58.23 69.35 -0.70
CA ALA A 335 -59.27 69.76 -1.66
C ALA A 335 -60.69 69.57 -1.11
N GLN A 336 -60.94 68.47 -0.40
CA GLN A 336 -62.22 68.20 0.28
C GLN A 336 -62.47 69.22 1.39
N THR A 337 -61.46 69.52 2.20
CA THR A 337 -61.55 70.52 3.28
C THR A 337 -61.85 71.92 2.73
N ALA A 338 -61.18 72.30 1.63
CA ALA A 338 -61.43 73.56 0.94
C ALA A 338 -62.85 73.62 0.34
N ALA A 339 -63.33 72.53 -0.27
CA ALA A 339 -64.68 72.44 -0.81
C ALA A 339 -65.75 72.51 0.29
N GLN A 340 -65.52 71.85 1.43
CA GLN A 340 -66.42 71.90 2.59
C GLN A 340 -66.49 73.34 3.15
N THR A 341 -65.33 73.99 3.30
CA THR A 341 -65.26 75.39 3.72
C THR A 341 -66.02 76.32 2.77
N ALA A 342 -65.99 76.05 1.45
CA ALA A 342 -66.74 76.82 0.47
C ALA A 342 -68.25 76.61 0.59
N VAL A 343 -68.71 75.38 0.85
CA VAL A 343 -70.12 75.07 1.16
C VAL A 343 -70.56 75.79 2.44
N ASP A 344 -69.78 75.73 3.51
CA ASP A 344 -70.13 76.39 4.79
C ASP A 344 -70.24 77.92 4.64
N LYS A 345 -69.32 78.53 3.87
CA LYS A 345 -69.40 79.95 3.49
C LYS A 345 -70.63 80.25 2.63
N ALA A 346 -70.93 79.40 1.65
CA ALA A 346 -72.11 79.56 0.79
C ALA A 346 -73.41 79.42 1.57
N ASN A 347 -73.50 78.47 2.50
CA ASN A 347 -74.63 78.28 3.42
C ASN A 347 -74.84 79.51 4.31
N THR A 348 -73.75 80.06 4.86
CA THR A 348 -73.79 81.32 5.62
C THR A 348 -74.31 82.47 4.76
N ALA A 349 -73.88 82.57 3.50
CA ALA A 349 -74.35 83.58 2.56
C ALA A 349 -75.83 83.39 2.16
N VAL A 350 -76.30 82.15 2.00
CA VAL A 350 -77.71 81.83 1.77
C VAL A 350 -78.57 82.23 2.96
N ALA A 351 -78.16 81.92 4.19
CA ALA A 351 -78.86 82.35 5.39
C ALA A 351 -78.95 83.88 5.49
N ALA A 352 -77.87 84.59 5.16
CA ALA A 352 -77.84 86.04 5.11
C ALA A 352 -78.72 86.61 3.96
N ALA A 353 -78.78 85.94 2.82
CA ALA A 353 -79.66 86.31 1.71
C ALA A 353 -81.14 86.07 2.06
N GLN A 354 -81.47 84.97 2.74
CA GLN A 354 -82.82 84.69 3.20
C GLN A 354 -83.32 85.77 4.17
N ALA A 355 -82.50 86.18 5.13
CA ALA A 355 -82.83 87.30 6.02
C ALA A 355 -83.09 88.62 5.25
N LYS A 356 -82.37 88.86 4.15
CA LYS A 356 -82.59 90.01 3.26
C LYS A 356 -83.87 89.88 2.45
N ILE A 357 -84.23 88.68 1.99
CA ILE A 357 -85.51 88.40 1.31
C ILE A 357 -86.66 88.62 2.28
N ASP A 358 -86.60 88.06 3.50
CA ASP A 358 -87.65 88.22 4.51
C ASP A 358 -87.86 89.70 4.88
N THR A 359 -86.76 90.47 4.91
CA THR A 359 -86.81 91.93 5.09
C THR A 359 -87.43 92.63 3.88
N ALA A 360 -87.08 92.22 2.66
CA ALA A 360 -87.63 92.78 1.43
C ALA A 360 -89.12 92.43 1.24
N ASP A 361 -89.55 91.24 1.64
CA ASP A 361 -90.94 90.80 1.59
C ASP A 361 -91.81 91.65 2.54
N LYS A 362 -91.31 91.92 3.76
CA LYS A 362 -91.95 92.88 4.67
C LYS A 362 -92.06 94.30 4.07
N LEU A 363 -91.03 94.76 3.37
CA LEU A 363 -91.04 96.06 2.68
C LEU A 363 -92.03 96.07 1.49
N ALA A 364 -92.09 95.00 0.70
CA ALA A 364 -93.02 94.84 -0.41
C ALA A 364 -94.48 94.80 0.07
N GLN A 365 -94.77 94.08 1.16
CA GLN A 365 -96.08 94.08 1.80
C GLN A 365 -96.47 95.48 2.33
N THR A 366 -95.50 96.23 2.86
CA THR A 366 -95.70 97.63 3.30
C THR A 366 -95.98 98.55 2.11
N ALA A 367 -95.22 98.42 1.01
CA ALA A 367 -95.44 99.19 -0.21
C ALA A 367 -96.80 98.90 -0.87
N ALA A 368 -97.25 97.63 -0.85
CA ALA A 368 -98.56 97.23 -1.34
C ALA A 368 -99.70 97.82 -0.49
N ARG A 369 -99.54 97.90 0.84
CA ARG A 369 -100.48 98.60 1.74
C ARG A 369 -100.53 100.12 1.46
N ASN A 370 -99.37 100.78 1.37
CA ASN A 370 -99.30 102.22 1.09
C ASN A 370 -99.94 102.60 -0.25
N LYS A 371 -99.81 101.75 -1.28
CA LYS A 371 -100.52 101.93 -2.56
C LYS A 371 -102.04 101.90 -2.36
N THR A 372 -102.54 100.93 -1.61
CA THR A 372 -103.98 100.77 -1.33
C THR A 372 -104.54 101.97 -0.55
N ASP A 373 -103.78 102.47 0.43
CA ASP A 373 -104.18 103.64 1.22
C ASP A 373 -104.18 104.94 0.38
N ALA A 374 -103.22 105.12 -0.53
CA ALA A 374 -103.19 106.25 -1.45
C ALA A 374 -104.37 106.22 -2.45
N GLU A 375 -104.74 105.05 -2.97
CA GLU A 375 -105.91 104.88 -3.83
C GLU A 375 -107.22 105.19 -3.08
N ALA A 376 -107.31 104.83 -1.79
CA ALA A 376 -108.45 105.19 -0.93
C ALA A 376 -108.52 106.70 -0.65
N ALA A 377 -107.38 107.37 -0.36
CA ALA A 377 -107.31 108.80 -0.14
C ALA A 377 -107.71 109.62 -1.39
N ILE A 378 -107.29 109.17 -2.58
CA ILE A 378 -107.69 109.76 -3.87
C ILE A 378 -109.22 109.65 -4.07
N LYS A 379 -109.82 108.52 -3.69
CA LYS A 379 -111.26 108.31 -3.81
C LYS A 379 -112.06 109.18 -2.83
N GLN A 380 -111.56 109.35 -1.61
CA GLN A 380 -112.15 110.23 -0.60
C GLN A 380 -112.04 111.70 -1.00
N ALA A 381 -110.88 112.17 -1.47
CA ALA A 381 -110.68 113.54 -1.94
C ALA A 381 -111.57 113.90 -3.16
N ASN A 382 -111.82 112.94 -4.06
CA ASN A 382 -112.77 113.13 -5.17
C ASN A 382 -114.23 113.19 -4.68
N THR A 383 -114.57 112.47 -3.61
CA THR A 383 -115.89 112.53 -2.96
C THR A 383 -116.11 113.88 -2.28
N ASP A 384 -115.09 114.38 -1.58
CA ASP A 384 -115.12 115.69 -0.90
C ASP A 384 -115.18 116.86 -1.91
N LYS A 385 -114.48 116.74 -3.05
CA LYS A 385 -114.60 117.68 -4.18
C LYS A 385 -116.03 117.75 -4.73
N THR A 386 -116.69 116.60 -4.88
CA THR A 386 -118.08 116.51 -5.37
C THR A 386 -119.05 117.14 -4.36
N LYS A 387 -118.82 116.92 -3.06
CA LYS A 387 -119.60 117.53 -1.98
C LYS A 387 -119.42 119.06 -1.91
N ALA A 388 -118.20 119.57 -2.05
CA ALA A 388 -117.93 121.00 -2.08
C ALA A 388 -118.55 121.72 -3.29
N ALA A 389 -118.65 121.05 -4.45
CA ALA A 389 -119.34 121.57 -5.62
C ALA A 389 -120.87 121.66 -5.42
N ALA A 390 -121.47 120.70 -4.70
CA ALA A 390 -122.89 120.74 -4.34
C ALA A 390 -123.20 121.83 -3.29
N ASP A 391 -122.33 122.00 -2.30
CA ASP A 391 -122.46 123.04 -1.27
C ASP A 391 -122.31 124.47 -1.87
N LEU A 392 -121.49 124.63 -2.92
CA LEU A 392 -121.37 125.88 -3.69
C LEU A 392 -122.66 126.22 -4.48
N ALA A 393 -123.37 125.22 -5.01
CA ALA A 393 -124.63 125.40 -5.73
C ALA A 393 -125.80 125.73 -4.78
N ALA A 394 -125.84 125.10 -3.60
CA ALA A 394 -126.77 125.44 -2.52
C ALA A 394 -126.55 126.87 -2.00
N ALA A 395 -125.29 127.29 -1.85
CA ALA A 395 -124.93 128.65 -1.44
C ALA A 395 -125.32 129.72 -2.49
N LYS A 396 -125.29 129.40 -3.79
CA LYS A 396 -125.77 130.31 -4.86
C LYS A 396 -127.30 130.47 -4.86
N THR A 397 -128.04 129.42 -4.53
CA THR A 397 -129.51 129.46 -4.42
C THR A 397 -129.95 130.26 -3.19
N ALA A 398 -129.30 130.03 -2.04
CA ALA A 398 -129.51 130.82 -0.82
C ALA A 398 -129.10 132.30 -1.00
N LYS A 399 -128.08 132.58 -1.81
CA LYS A 399 -127.69 133.95 -2.17
C LYS A 399 -128.76 134.68 -2.99
N ALA A 400 -129.43 134.01 -3.93
CA ALA A 400 -130.46 134.60 -4.78
C ALA A 400 -131.77 134.88 -4.01
N GLU A 401 -132.14 134.02 -3.04
CA GLU A 401 -133.25 134.29 -2.12
C GLU A 401 -132.90 135.38 -1.09
N ALA A 402 -131.64 135.41 -0.62
CA ALA A 402 -131.14 136.47 0.25
C ALA A 402 -131.08 137.84 -0.44
N GLU A 403 -130.74 137.92 -1.74
CA GLU A 403 -130.72 139.19 -2.48
C GLU A 403 -132.13 139.78 -2.70
N LYS A 404 -133.18 138.94 -2.75
CA LYS A 404 -134.57 139.39 -2.85
C LYS A 404 -135.14 139.88 -1.51
N ALA A 405 -134.72 139.28 -0.39
CA ALA A 405 -135.02 139.75 0.96
C ALA A 405 -134.16 140.98 1.36
N LYS A 406 -132.97 141.14 0.76
CA LYS A 406 -132.03 142.25 1.01
C LYS A 406 -132.57 143.62 0.58
N GLN A 407 -133.41 143.73 -0.45
CA GLN A 407 -134.03 145.02 -0.81
C GLN A 407 -135.11 145.47 0.17
N ALA A 408 -135.76 144.54 0.87
CA ALA A 408 -136.73 144.84 1.93
C ALA A 408 -136.06 145.05 3.30
N ALA A 409 -134.87 144.48 3.52
CA ALA A 409 -134.06 144.71 4.72
C ALA A 409 -133.04 145.84 4.57
N LEU A 410 -132.92 146.46 3.39
CA LEU A 410 -132.09 147.66 3.16
C LEU A 410 -132.59 148.90 3.94
N ASP A 411 -133.76 148.83 4.58
CA ASP A 411 -134.26 149.80 5.58
C ASP A 411 -134.00 149.39 7.06
N ALA A 412 -133.23 148.31 7.33
CA ALA A 412 -132.80 147.92 8.68
C ALA A 412 -131.37 147.32 8.71
N LYS A 413 -130.49 147.90 9.53
CA LYS A 413 -129.01 147.87 9.51
C LYS A 413 -128.29 146.52 9.86
N THR A 414 -127.17 146.25 9.14
CA THR A 414 -125.86 145.57 9.48
C THR A 414 -125.53 144.07 9.15
N VAL A 415 -124.36 143.85 8.50
CA VAL A 415 -123.35 142.71 8.48
C VAL A 415 -123.38 141.59 7.39
N SER A 416 -122.25 141.37 6.65
CA SER A 416 -121.53 140.05 6.50
C SER A 416 -120.49 139.96 5.34
N ASP A 417 -119.19 139.73 5.66
CA ASP A 417 -118.04 139.51 4.71
C ASP A 417 -117.28 138.15 4.84
N ALA A 418 -117.77 137.13 5.58
CA ALA A 418 -116.91 136.02 6.05
C ALA A 418 -116.86 134.69 5.23
N LYS A 419 -117.25 134.59 3.95
CA LYS A 419 -117.44 133.28 3.25
C LYS A 419 -116.43 132.88 2.14
N VAL A 420 -115.55 133.75 1.66
CA VAL A 420 -114.65 133.43 0.51
C VAL A 420 -113.30 132.83 0.94
N GLU A 421 -112.81 133.13 2.15
CA GLU A 421 -111.46 132.74 2.59
C GLU A 421 -111.30 131.24 2.94
N PHE A 422 -112.39 130.53 3.26
CA PHE A 422 -112.36 129.12 3.64
C PHE A 422 -112.11 128.17 2.45
N ALA A 423 -112.66 128.47 1.28
CA ALA A 423 -112.59 127.58 0.11
C ALA A 423 -111.18 127.50 -0.51
N ALA A 424 -110.41 128.60 -0.46
CA ALA A 424 -109.05 128.63 -1.02
C ALA A 424 -108.06 127.74 -0.22
N LYS A 425 -108.24 127.61 1.10
CA LYS A 425 -107.40 126.74 1.94
C LYS A 425 -107.60 125.25 1.63
N GLN A 426 -108.82 124.84 1.28
CA GLN A 426 -109.15 123.44 0.98
C GLN A 426 -108.51 122.93 -0.33
N VAL A 427 -108.42 123.78 -1.36
CA VAL A 427 -107.82 123.37 -2.65
C VAL A 427 -106.31 123.19 -2.51
N LYS A 428 -105.63 124.07 -1.78
CA LYS A 428 -104.18 123.96 -1.55
C LYS A 428 -103.81 122.67 -0.82
N ALA A 429 -104.59 122.27 0.17
CA ALA A 429 -104.40 121.00 0.89
C ALA A 429 -104.55 119.77 -0.02
N ALA A 430 -105.43 119.82 -1.02
CA ALA A 430 -105.63 118.72 -1.97
C ALA A 430 -104.47 118.59 -2.97
N ASP A 431 -103.92 119.71 -3.45
CA ASP A 431 -102.76 119.69 -4.35
C ASP A 431 -101.50 119.18 -3.65
N GLU A 432 -101.29 119.56 -2.38
CA GLU A 432 -100.22 119.01 -1.54
C GLU A 432 -100.37 117.48 -1.35
N ALA A 433 -101.60 116.99 -1.10
CA ALA A 433 -101.86 115.55 -0.98
C ALA A 433 -101.60 114.76 -2.28
N ILE A 434 -101.88 115.34 -3.46
CA ILE A 434 -101.59 114.69 -4.76
C ILE A 434 -100.08 114.63 -5.02
N ALA A 435 -99.33 115.67 -4.64
CA ALA A 435 -97.88 115.68 -4.75
C ALA A 435 -97.25 114.61 -3.84
N ASP A 436 -97.71 114.50 -2.60
CA ASP A 436 -97.27 113.48 -1.65
C ASP A 436 -97.59 112.07 -2.15
N ALA A 437 -98.76 111.85 -2.73
CA ALA A 437 -99.14 110.55 -3.30
C ALA A 437 -98.25 110.14 -4.50
N LYS A 438 -97.88 111.10 -5.36
CA LYS A 438 -96.94 110.85 -6.47
C LYS A 438 -95.54 110.52 -5.97
N ALA A 439 -95.07 111.22 -4.95
CA ALA A 439 -93.78 110.93 -4.31
C ALA A 439 -93.78 109.54 -3.65
N ALA A 440 -94.88 109.16 -2.98
CA ALA A 440 -95.06 107.84 -2.40
C ALA A 440 -95.08 106.73 -3.46
N TYR A 441 -95.74 106.93 -4.60
CA TYR A 441 -95.73 105.97 -5.72
C TYR A 441 -94.33 105.80 -6.34
N ALA A 442 -93.61 106.90 -6.57
CA ALA A 442 -92.24 106.86 -7.07
C ALA A 442 -91.34 106.07 -6.10
N LYS A 443 -91.45 106.36 -4.80
CA LYS A 443 -90.73 105.62 -3.76
C LYS A 443 -91.10 104.13 -3.74
N ALA A 444 -92.38 103.79 -3.86
CA ALA A 444 -92.82 102.39 -3.88
C ALA A 444 -92.29 101.63 -5.10
N LYS A 445 -92.18 102.30 -6.26
CA LYS A 445 -91.59 101.72 -7.47
C LYS A 445 -90.08 101.47 -7.30
N ASP A 446 -89.36 102.40 -6.67
CA ASP A 446 -87.93 102.23 -6.37
C ASP A 446 -87.70 101.14 -5.32
N ASP A 447 -88.57 101.05 -4.31
CA ASP A 447 -88.56 99.97 -3.31
C ASP A 447 -88.77 98.59 -3.98
N LEU A 448 -89.69 98.49 -4.96
CA LEU A 448 -89.96 97.26 -5.72
C LEU A 448 -88.77 96.87 -6.63
N ASN A 449 -88.16 97.83 -7.32
CA ASN A 449 -86.97 97.60 -8.14
C ASN A 449 -85.79 97.13 -7.26
N THR A 450 -85.62 97.74 -6.09
CA THR A 450 -84.62 97.34 -5.09
C THR A 450 -84.88 95.92 -4.57
N ALA A 451 -86.15 95.57 -4.30
CA ALA A 451 -86.53 94.22 -3.88
C ALA A 451 -86.28 93.18 -4.98
N THR A 452 -86.56 93.52 -6.23
CA THR A 452 -86.32 92.65 -7.39
C THR A 452 -84.82 92.40 -7.61
N GLY A 453 -83.98 93.44 -7.46
CA GLY A 453 -82.52 93.29 -7.47
C GLY A 453 -82.02 92.34 -6.37
N LYS A 454 -82.51 92.51 -5.14
CA LYS A 454 -82.17 91.63 -4.01
C LYS A 454 -82.61 90.17 -4.23
N LEU A 455 -83.76 89.95 -4.86
CA LEU A 455 -84.25 88.60 -5.20
C LEU A 455 -83.33 87.92 -6.23
N ASN A 456 -82.91 88.64 -7.27
CA ASN A 456 -81.98 88.12 -8.27
C ASN A 456 -80.62 87.77 -7.66
N ASP A 457 -80.10 88.61 -6.75
CA ASP A 457 -78.88 88.32 -6.01
C ASP A 457 -79.00 87.07 -5.13
N ALA A 458 -80.15 86.86 -4.50
CA ALA A 458 -80.41 85.66 -3.71
C ALA A 458 -80.50 84.40 -4.58
N GLN A 459 -81.19 84.45 -5.73
CA GLN A 459 -81.26 83.34 -6.68
C GLN A 459 -79.86 82.96 -7.21
N ASN A 460 -79.02 83.96 -7.50
CA ASN A 460 -77.63 83.73 -7.88
C ASN A 460 -76.81 83.12 -6.73
N THR A 461 -77.09 83.49 -5.48
CA THR A 461 -76.45 82.91 -4.29
C THR A 461 -76.83 81.44 -4.10
N ILE A 462 -78.10 81.09 -4.31
CA ILE A 462 -78.58 79.70 -4.27
C ILE A 462 -77.90 78.85 -5.36
N LYS A 463 -77.78 79.34 -6.59
CA LYS A 463 -77.04 78.64 -7.66
C LYS A 463 -75.58 78.39 -7.30
N ARG A 464 -74.92 79.35 -6.65
CA ARG A 464 -73.53 79.18 -6.17
C ARG A 464 -73.44 78.11 -5.07
N LEU A 465 -74.42 78.03 -4.17
CA LEU A 465 -74.48 76.96 -3.17
C LEU A 465 -74.64 75.58 -3.84
N GLN A 466 -75.57 75.43 -4.78
CA GLN A 466 -75.76 74.18 -5.53
C GLN A 466 -74.46 73.72 -6.22
N ASN A 467 -73.75 74.66 -6.86
CA ASN A 467 -72.44 74.37 -7.46
C ASN A 467 -71.37 73.99 -6.41
N ALA A 468 -71.38 74.63 -5.24
CA ALA A 468 -70.48 74.29 -4.14
C ALA A 468 -70.76 72.89 -3.58
N GLU A 469 -72.03 72.50 -3.42
CA GLU A 469 -72.44 71.16 -2.98
C GLU A 469 -72.06 70.09 -4.01
N GLU A 470 -72.25 70.36 -5.31
CA GLU A 470 -71.81 69.44 -6.37
C GLU A 470 -70.28 69.27 -6.39
N ASN A 471 -69.53 70.36 -6.17
CA ASN A 471 -68.08 70.33 -6.07
C ASN A 471 -67.60 69.57 -4.82
N LEU A 472 -68.27 69.73 -3.68
CA LEU A 472 -68.00 68.94 -2.47
C LEU A 472 -68.27 67.44 -2.71
N LYS A 473 -69.36 67.10 -3.40
CA LYS A 473 -69.65 65.71 -3.77
C LYS A 473 -68.55 65.12 -4.66
N LYS A 474 -68.06 65.87 -5.66
CA LYS A 474 -66.92 65.47 -6.50
C LYS A 474 -65.62 65.33 -5.69
N ALA A 475 -65.37 66.24 -4.75
CA ALA A 475 -64.19 66.19 -3.88
C ALA A 475 -64.21 64.98 -2.94
N ASN A 476 -65.37 64.64 -2.34
CA ASN A 476 -65.55 63.46 -1.51
C ASN A 476 -65.38 62.15 -2.30
N ALA A 477 -65.85 62.09 -3.56
CA ALA A 477 -65.64 60.94 -4.43
C ALA A 477 -64.15 60.75 -4.75
N LYS A 478 -63.43 61.83 -5.08
CA LYS A 478 -61.98 61.81 -5.31
C LYS A 478 -61.19 61.42 -4.07
N LEU A 479 -61.58 61.89 -2.89
CA LEU A 479 -60.96 61.49 -1.62
C LEU A 479 -61.14 59.98 -1.40
N THR A 480 -62.34 59.45 -1.62
CA THR A 480 -62.63 58.02 -1.49
C THR A 480 -61.78 57.17 -2.45
N GLU A 481 -61.67 57.61 -3.72
CA GLU A 481 -60.82 56.96 -4.72
C GLU A 481 -59.33 56.99 -4.33
N ALA A 482 -58.83 58.16 -3.89
CA ALA A 482 -57.45 58.32 -3.44
C ALA A 482 -57.13 57.48 -2.20
N GLN A 483 -58.09 57.36 -1.26
CA GLN A 483 -57.95 56.52 -0.08
C GLN A 483 -57.90 55.02 -0.45
N SER A 484 -58.75 54.57 -1.37
CA SER A 484 -58.73 53.20 -1.88
C SER A 484 -57.40 52.86 -2.57
N LYS A 485 -56.87 53.79 -3.39
CA LYS A 485 -55.55 53.63 -4.02
C LYS A 485 -54.42 53.57 -2.99
N LEU A 486 -54.49 54.37 -1.93
CA LEU A 486 -53.52 54.32 -0.83
C LEU A 486 -53.57 52.98 -0.08
N ASP A 487 -54.76 52.45 0.20
CA ASP A 487 -54.92 51.15 0.85
C ASP A 487 -54.41 50.00 -0.02
N GLU A 488 -54.67 50.03 -1.33
CA GLU A 488 -54.12 49.08 -2.30
C GLU A 488 -52.59 49.19 -2.39
N ALA A 489 -52.03 50.40 -2.44
CA ALA A 489 -50.60 50.63 -2.45
C ALA A 489 -49.92 50.11 -1.17
N ASN A 490 -50.52 50.34 0.01
CA ASN A 490 -50.03 49.81 1.27
C ASN A 490 -50.03 48.27 1.29
N LYS A 491 -51.12 47.63 0.84
CA LYS A 491 -51.19 46.16 0.72
C LYS A 491 -50.13 45.61 -0.24
N ALA A 492 -49.93 46.28 -1.37
CA ALA A 492 -48.90 45.90 -2.34
C ALA A 492 -47.48 46.05 -1.75
N LYS A 493 -47.22 47.11 -0.98
CA LYS A 493 -45.97 47.28 -0.24
C LYS A 493 -45.75 46.18 0.78
N ASP A 494 -46.73 45.86 1.62
CA ASP A 494 -46.62 44.80 2.62
C ASP A 494 -46.37 43.42 1.99
N ALA A 495 -46.98 43.16 0.82
CA ALA A 495 -46.71 41.95 0.05
C ALA A 495 -45.29 41.94 -0.54
N ALA A 496 -44.82 43.08 -1.05
CA ALA A 496 -43.46 43.24 -1.58
C ALA A 496 -42.39 43.12 -0.48
N ASP A 497 -42.64 43.67 0.71
CA ASP A 497 -41.79 43.52 1.91
C ASP A 497 -41.61 42.03 2.26
N LYS A 498 -42.71 41.30 2.41
CA LYS A 498 -42.67 39.85 2.72
C LYS A 498 -41.96 39.05 1.64
N ALA A 499 -42.18 39.40 0.37
CA ALA A 499 -41.52 38.75 -0.75
C ALA A 499 -40.01 39.01 -0.77
N TYR A 500 -39.58 40.24 -0.48
CA TYR A 500 -38.16 40.60 -0.37
C TYR A 500 -37.49 39.91 0.81
N GLU A 501 -38.09 39.94 2.01
CA GLU A 501 -37.53 39.26 3.18
C GLU A 501 -37.40 37.75 2.96
N LYS A 502 -38.39 37.13 2.30
CA LYS A 502 -38.31 35.71 1.92
C LYS A 502 -37.19 35.44 0.92
N ALA A 503 -37.05 36.27 -0.12
CA ALA A 503 -35.98 36.11 -1.12
C ALA A 503 -34.59 36.35 -0.51
N LYS A 504 -34.47 37.29 0.43
CA LYS A 504 -33.24 37.51 1.19
C LYS A 504 -32.87 36.29 2.04
N ALA A 505 -33.84 35.73 2.76
CA ALA A 505 -33.61 34.53 3.56
C ALA A 505 -33.21 33.32 2.69
N ASP A 506 -33.83 33.15 1.51
CA ASP A 506 -33.43 32.10 0.57
C ASP A 506 -32.01 32.31 0.04
N TYR A 507 -31.64 33.53 -0.37
CA TYR A 507 -30.27 33.86 -0.75
C TYR A 507 -29.25 33.55 0.36
N ASP A 508 -29.53 33.98 1.60
CA ASP A 508 -28.64 33.74 2.74
C ASP A 508 -28.48 32.22 3.01
N ALA A 509 -29.56 31.43 2.85
CA ALA A 509 -29.53 29.97 2.96
C ALA A 509 -28.71 29.33 1.83
N LYS A 510 -28.89 29.76 0.57
CA LYS A 510 -28.09 29.25 -0.56
C LYS A 510 -26.61 29.61 -0.45
N LEU A 511 -26.30 30.76 0.16
CA LEU A 511 -24.92 31.17 0.41
C LEU A 511 -24.26 30.24 1.44
N ALA A 512 -24.97 29.92 2.53
CA ALA A 512 -24.50 28.97 3.53
C ALA A 512 -24.31 27.55 2.94
N ASP A 513 -25.27 27.08 2.14
CA ASP A 513 -25.17 25.82 1.39
C ASP A 513 -23.93 25.78 0.49
N LYS A 514 -23.66 26.87 -0.24
CA LYS A 514 -22.49 26.97 -1.12
C LYS A 514 -21.18 26.94 -0.32
N GLN A 515 -21.12 27.66 0.80
CA GLN A 515 -19.95 27.66 1.69
C GLN A 515 -19.70 26.28 2.32
N ALA A 516 -20.74 25.53 2.65
CA ALA A 516 -20.61 24.15 3.13
C ALA A 516 -20.06 23.24 2.01
N SER A 517 -20.63 23.34 0.81
CA SER A 517 -20.17 22.59 -0.36
C SER A 517 -18.73 22.90 -0.76
N ASP A 518 -18.25 24.14 -0.57
CA ASP A 518 -16.84 24.51 -0.78
C ASP A 518 -15.89 23.79 0.18
N LYS A 519 -16.30 23.64 1.44
CA LYS A 519 -15.52 22.87 2.44
C LYS A 519 -15.50 21.38 2.11
N GLU A 520 -16.63 20.82 1.70
CA GLU A 520 -16.74 19.41 1.28
C GLU A 520 -15.88 19.14 0.06
N LEU A 521 -15.90 20.02 -0.95
CA LEU A 521 -15.06 19.91 -2.15
C LEU A 521 -13.56 19.95 -1.80
N ALA A 522 -13.16 20.84 -0.90
CA ALA A 522 -11.78 20.91 -0.44
C ALA A 522 -11.34 19.63 0.30
N ALA A 523 -12.21 19.08 1.15
CA ALA A 523 -11.96 17.81 1.85
C ALA A 523 -11.88 16.63 0.88
N ALA A 524 -12.78 16.56 -0.11
CA ALA A 524 -12.78 15.53 -1.15
C ALA A 524 -11.49 15.59 -1.98
N LYS A 525 -11.02 16.79 -2.35
CA LYS A 525 -9.74 16.97 -3.05
C LYS A 525 -8.54 16.49 -2.24
N GLN A 526 -8.52 16.77 -0.95
CA GLN A 526 -7.45 16.29 -0.08
C GLN A 526 -7.48 14.75 0.05
N ALA A 527 -8.68 14.17 0.21
CA ALA A 527 -8.85 12.73 0.30
C ALA A 527 -8.42 12.00 -0.98
N GLU A 528 -8.76 12.53 -2.15
CA GLU A 528 -8.33 12.03 -3.47
C GLU A 528 -6.79 12.04 -3.58
N ALA A 529 -6.15 13.18 -3.30
CA ALA A 529 -4.69 13.29 -3.35
C ALA A 529 -3.98 12.34 -2.36
N GLU A 530 -4.51 12.19 -1.14
CA GLU A 530 -3.97 11.24 -0.15
C GLU A 530 -4.14 9.78 -0.57
N ALA A 531 -5.27 9.42 -1.17
CA ALA A 531 -5.54 8.08 -1.67
C ALA A 531 -4.61 7.75 -2.86
N GLN A 532 -4.46 8.69 -3.80
CA GLN A 532 -3.58 8.53 -4.96
C GLN A 532 -2.11 8.36 -4.53
N LYS A 533 -1.63 9.18 -3.59
CA LYS A 533 -0.28 9.04 -3.02
C LYS A 533 -0.06 7.66 -2.37
N LYS A 534 -1.03 7.17 -1.59
CA LYS A 534 -0.94 5.84 -0.96
C LYS A 534 -0.90 4.72 -2.01
N ALA A 535 -1.69 4.83 -3.08
CA ALA A 535 -1.68 3.87 -4.19
C ALA A 535 -0.32 3.84 -4.90
N GLU A 536 0.26 5.01 -5.21
CA GLU A 536 1.59 5.10 -5.85
C GLU A 536 2.72 4.54 -4.98
N GLU A 537 2.71 4.86 -3.68
CA GLU A 537 3.71 4.33 -2.74
C GLU A 537 3.61 2.80 -2.63
N GLU A 538 2.39 2.25 -2.60
CA GLU A 538 2.21 0.81 -2.52
C GLU A 538 2.55 0.10 -3.84
N ALA A 539 2.28 0.72 -5.00
CA ALA A 539 2.70 0.20 -6.30
C ALA A 539 4.22 0.07 -6.41
N LYS A 540 4.99 1.01 -5.83
CA LYS A 540 6.47 0.90 -5.76
C LYS A 540 6.90 -0.29 -4.90
N LYS A 541 6.29 -0.48 -3.73
CA LYS A 541 6.57 -1.63 -2.85
C LYS A 541 6.23 -2.96 -3.52
N GLN A 542 5.13 -3.02 -4.27
CA GLN A 542 4.78 -4.19 -5.07
C GLN A 542 5.88 -4.52 -6.08
N GLN A 543 6.38 -3.53 -6.84
CA GLN A 543 7.46 -3.75 -7.80
C GLN A 543 8.75 -4.24 -7.12
N GLU A 544 9.10 -3.70 -5.96
CA GLU A 544 10.25 -4.16 -5.17
C GLU A 544 10.07 -5.60 -4.65
N ALA A 545 8.88 -5.94 -4.14
CA ALA A 545 8.55 -7.30 -3.71
C ALA A 545 8.64 -8.29 -4.88
N GLN A 546 8.14 -7.91 -6.07
CA GLN A 546 8.25 -8.73 -7.27
C GLN A 546 9.70 -8.96 -7.68
N LYS A 547 10.55 -7.92 -7.66
CA LYS A 547 11.99 -8.06 -7.94
C LYS A 547 12.69 -9.02 -6.98
N LYS A 548 12.35 -8.97 -5.68
CA LYS A 548 12.86 -9.90 -4.67
C LYS A 548 12.42 -11.33 -4.94
N ALA A 549 11.15 -11.54 -5.30
CA ALA A 549 10.62 -12.86 -5.68
C ALA A 549 11.33 -13.43 -6.92
N ASP A 550 11.54 -12.62 -7.95
CA ASP A 550 12.24 -13.03 -9.16
C ASP A 550 13.70 -13.38 -8.89
N GLN A 551 14.39 -12.60 -8.04
CA GLN A 551 15.76 -12.90 -7.64
C GLN A 551 15.83 -14.19 -6.83
N ALA A 552 14.96 -14.39 -5.84
CA ALA A 552 14.92 -15.60 -5.04
C ALA A 552 14.67 -16.86 -5.91
N LYS A 553 13.83 -16.73 -6.95
CA LYS A 553 13.60 -17.80 -7.93
C LYS A 553 14.87 -18.12 -8.74
N LYS A 554 15.62 -17.11 -9.20
CA LYS A 554 16.91 -17.32 -9.89
C LYS A 554 17.92 -18.00 -8.98
N ASP A 555 17.99 -17.58 -7.72
CA ASP A 555 18.89 -18.18 -6.73
C ASP A 555 18.54 -19.65 -6.48
N ALA A 556 17.24 -19.98 -6.33
CA ALA A 556 16.78 -21.36 -6.19
C ALA A 556 17.15 -22.22 -7.41
N GLU A 557 17.00 -21.70 -8.63
CA GLU A 557 17.38 -22.43 -9.85
C GLU A 557 18.90 -22.65 -9.94
N ALA A 558 19.71 -21.65 -9.58
CA ALA A 558 21.16 -21.79 -9.52
C ALA A 558 21.59 -22.85 -8.49
N LYS A 559 20.92 -22.90 -7.33
CA LYS A 559 21.16 -23.94 -6.31
C LYS A 559 20.73 -25.33 -6.79
N LYS A 560 19.65 -25.41 -7.59
CA LYS A 560 19.20 -26.67 -8.19
C LYS A 560 20.24 -27.26 -9.11
N GLN A 561 20.81 -26.45 -10.00
CA GLN A 561 21.89 -26.88 -10.89
C GLN A 561 23.13 -27.35 -10.11
N LYS A 562 23.50 -26.67 -9.03
CA LYS A 562 24.58 -27.10 -8.14
C LYS A 562 24.29 -28.43 -7.45
N ALA A 563 23.07 -28.62 -6.95
CA ALA A 563 22.66 -29.89 -6.34
C ALA A 563 22.68 -31.05 -7.35
N GLU A 564 22.24 -30.83 -8.59
CA GLU A 564 22.32 -31.82 -9.67
C GLU A 564 23.77 -32.16 -10.04
N GLN A 565 24.67 -31.17 -10.09
CA GLN A 565 26.09 -31.41 -10.32
C GLN A 565 26.74 -32.20 -9.19
N ALA A 566 26.49 -31.83 -7.92
CA ALA A 566 27.01 -32.55 -6.76
C ALA A 566 26.51 -34.01 -6.73
N LYS A 567 25.23 -34.24 -7.08
CA LYS A 567 24.66 -35.57 -7.22
C LYS A 567 25.36 -36.40 -8.31
N LYS A 568 25.66 -35.80 -9.47
CA LYS A 568 26.42 -36.46 -10.54
C LYS A 568 27.85 -36.81 -10.11
N GLN A 569 28.51 -35.93 -9.35
CA GLN A 569 29.85 -36.19 -8.82
C GLN A 569 29.83 -37.34 -7.81
N ALA A 570 28.87 -37.38 -6.88
CA ALA A 570 28.70 -38.49 -5.95
C ALA A 570 28.41 -39.83 -6.68
N ALA A 571 27.59 -39.80 -7.74
CA ALA A 571 27.34 -40.97 -8.58
C ALA A 571 28.56 -41.39 -9.41
N GLY A 572 29.40 -40.44 -9.85
CA GLY A 572 30.66 -40.75 -10.56
C GLY A 572 31.71 -41.42 -9.66
N VAL A 573 31.74 -41.06 -8.37
CA VAL A 573 32.67 -41.69 -7.42
C VAL A 573 32.28 -43.14 -7.10
N THR A 574 30.98 -43.45 -7.09
CA THR A 574 30.50 -44.84 -6.90
C THR A 574 30.79 -45.74 -8.11
N ASN A 575 30.76 -45.20 -9.34
CA ASN A 575 31.11 -45.95 -10.56
C ASN A 575 32.63 -46.21 -10.74
N ASN A 576 33.51 -45.47 -10.05
CA ASN A 576 34.97 -45.61 -10.15
C ASN A 576 35.61 -46.52 -9.07
N GLY A 577 34.87 -47.53 -8.58
CA GLY A 577 35.47 -48.70 -7.93
C GLY A 577 35.17 -48.94 -6.45
N LEU A 578 34.15 -48.31 -5.86
CA LEU A 578 33.56 -48.80 -4.60
C LEU A 578 32.38 -49.72 -4.94
N ALA A 579 32.70 -50.96 -5.35
CA ALA A 579 31.67 -52.00 -5.42
C ALA A 579 31.23 -52.40 -4.00
N SER A 580 29.91 -52.50 -3.86
CA SER A 580 29.14 -52.85 -2.66
C SER A 580 29.66 -54.10 -1.93
N THR A 581 30.38 -53.93 -0.82
CA THR A 581 30.57 -55.00 0.17
C THR A 581 30.01 -54.55 1.53
N GLY A 582 28.69 -54.71 1.66
CA GLY A 582 27.97 -55.11 2.88
C GLY A 582 27.86 -54.16 4.09
N SER A 583 28.91 -53.43 4.50
CA SER A 583 28.92 -52.74 5.80
C SER A 583 28.91 -51.21 5.73
N ASP A 584 29.51 -50.61 4.70
CA ASP A 584 29.55 -49.15 4.54
C ASP A 584 28.39 -48.58 3.72
N THR A 585 27.58 -49.46 3.11
CA THR A 585 26.38 -49.11 2.35
C THR A 585 25.33 -48.42 3.20
N THR A 586 25.27 -48.68 4.50
CA THR A 586 24.25 -48.07 5.37
C THR A 586 24.50 -46.56 5.50
N ALA A 587 25.75 -46.10 5.62
CA ALA A 587 26.03 -44.66 5.72
C ALA A 587 25.78 -43.91 4.40
N ILE A 588 26.19 -44.50 3.26
CA ILE A 588 26.08 -43.86 1.94
C ILE A 588 24.65 -43.96 1.36
N ALA A 589 23.96 -45.09 1.57
CA ALA A 589 22.57 -45.26 1.13
C ALA A 589 21.59 -44.41 1.98
N THR A 590 21.87 -44.20 3.27
CA THR A 590 21.02 -43.32 4.10
C THR A 590 21.13 -41.86 3.67
N LEU A 591 22.31 -41.39 3.23
CA LEU A 591 22.46 -40.05 2.64
C LEU A 591 21.73 -39.90 1.28
N ALA A 592 21.75 -40.94 0.44
CA ALA A 592 21.02 -40.94 -0.84
C ALA A 592 19.49 -40.98 -0.66
N ALA A 593 18.99 -41.70 0.35
CA ALA A 593 17.56 -41.73 0.69
C ALA A 593 17.05 -40.36 1.17
N ILE A 594 17.84 -39.63 1.98
CA ILE A 594 17.50 -38.25 2.43
C ILE A 594 17.41 -37.29 1.23
N MET A 595 18.25 -37.45 0.20
CA MET A 595 18.23 -36.62 -1.01
C MET A 595 17.00 -36.87 -1.92
N THR A 596 16.29 -37.98 -1.78
CA THR A 596 15.14 -38.30 -2.63
C THR A 596 13.85 -37.65 -2.12
N VAL A 597 13.76 -37.39 -0.81
CA VAL A 597 12.58 -36.78 -0.17
C VAL A 597 12.49 -35.27 -0.45
N ALA A 598 13.61 -34.58 -0.71
CA ALA A 598 13.62 -33.15 -1.03
C ALA A 598 13.19 -32.81 -2.48
N GLY A 599 13.08 -33.81 -3.37
CA GLY A 599 12.75 -33.59 -4.79
C GLY A 599 11.26 -33.70 -5.16
N ALA A 600 10.42 -34.26 -4.28
CA ALA A 600 9.05 -34.64 -4.63
C ALA A 600 7.97 -33.62 -4.21
N GLY A 601 8.32 -32.57 -3.46
CA GLY A 601 7.33 -31.60 -2.95
C GLY A 601 7.63 -30.18 -3.38
N CYS A 602 7.23 -29.76 -4.58
CA CYS A 602 6.86 -28.36 -4.92
C CYS A 602 6.53 -28.12 -6.41
N VAL A 603 5.76 -29.01 -7.07
CA VAL A 603 5.14 -28.68 -8.37
C VAL A 603 3.64 -28.93 -8.30
N LEU A 604 2.92 -28.05 -7.61
CA LEU A 604 1.48 -27.86 -7.80
C LEU A 604 1.15 -26.37 -7.73
N VAL A 605 1.79 -25.55 -8.57
CA VAL A 605 1.16 -24.28 -8.98
C VAL A 605 0.15 -24.63 -10.07
N ARG A 606 -1.02 -25.11 -9.65
CA ARG A 606 -2.20 -25.17 -10.51
C ARG A 606 -2.69 -23.73 -10.65
N VAL A 607 -2.23 -23.05 -11.69
CA VAL A 607 -2.82 -21.78 -12.14
C VAL A 607 -4.31 -22.09 -12.40
N ARG A 608 -5.19 -21.66 -11.49
CA ARG A 608 -6.62 -21.59 -11.78
C ARG A 608 -6.80 -20.42 -12.74
N SER A 609 -6.80 -20.72 -14.03
CA SER A 609 -7.39 -19.86 -15.04
C SER A 609 -8.86 -19.65 -14.65
N ALA A 610 -9.23 -18.43 -14.29
CA ALA A 610 -10.62 -18.03 -14.18
C ALA A 610 -11.26 -18.24 -15.56
N LYS A 611 -12.20 -19.18 -15.65
CA LYS A 611 -13.16 -19.20 -16.76
C LYS A 611 -14.09 -18.02 -16.55
N HIS A 612 -13.91 -17.00 -17.38
CA HIS A 612 -14.99 -16.07 -17.71
C HIS A 612 -16.17 -16.90 -18.23
N ALA A 613 -17.33 -16.74 -17.61
CA ALA A 613 -18.60 -17.12 -18.18
C ALA A 613 -19.27 -15.82 -18.63
N ASP A 614 -19.07 -15.48 -19.91
CA ASP A 614 -19.94 -14.57 -20.60
C ASP A 614 -21.24 -15.30 -20.95
N GLY A 615 -22.36 -14.81 -20.41
CA GLY A 615 -23.43 -14.32 -21.27
C GLY A 615 -24.72 -15.14 -21.46
N TRP A 616 -25.83 -14.43 -21.19
CA TRP A 616 -27.18 -14.49 -21.82
C TRP A 616 -28.13 -15.54 -21.21
N HIS A 617 -29.39 -15.29 -20.82
CA HIS A 617 -30.39 -14.26 -21.19
C HIS A 617 -31.55 -14.21 -20.16
N ALA A 618 -32.37 -13.16 -20.26
CA ALA A 618 -33.59 -12.87 -19.49
C ALA A 618 -34.75 -13.86 -19.71
N VAL A 619 -35.75 -13.87 -18.81
CA VAL A 619 -37.20 -13.62 -19.05
C VAL A 619 -37.98 -13.75 -17.72
N GLU A 620 -38.81 -12.73 -17.46
CA GLU A 620 -40.09 -12.61 -16.72
C GLU A 620 -40.49 -13.62 -15.64
N ASP A 621 -40.77 -13.13 -14.42
CA ASP A 621 -42.15 -12.89 -13.92
C ASP A 621 -42.14 -11.80 -12.82
#